data_AF-A0A2G2FDK8-F1
#
_entry.id   AF-A0A2G2FDK8-F1
#
_cell.length_a   1.000
_cell.length_b   1.000
_cell.length_c   1.000
_cell.angle_alpha   90.00
_cell.angle_beta   90.00
_cell.angle_gamma   90.00
#
_symmetry.space_group_name_H-M   'P 1'
#
loop_
_entity.id
_entity.type
_entity.pdbx_description
1 polymer ?
#
loop_
_entity_poly.entity_id
_entity_poly.type
_entity_poly.pdbx_seq_one_letter_code
_entity_poly.pdbx_strand_id
1 'polypeptide(L)'
;MKRILLYFLIVLLTPVLNGQTNYFTTQISSSADDAEENKSGGEIDLTSSDIEMCYDSGVLGIGSKNQWIGLRFTNIDIPKDAYIDSVFLQFTVKSSDDDPAIIQFYGDKFFNSPAFSDLDFNISARTRTDTSVYWTVSNWNNEDESGHLQTSPNFSGIFKEIIQQQLWQSGNSVTFIAEGSGRRSAFSYDNDSQKAARLHVYYRENDASLAVNELENVEVYPNPYNENIFVNLSDINTNEEVEVKIYAPDGRLVFSQSLLAGQKHNLADYGFDYKGIGFLTLSNQQFSVSKKIISH
;
A
#
# COMPACT_ATOMS: atom_id res chain seq x y z
N MET A 1 51.89 17.74 19.14
CA MET A 1 50.76 16.80 19.09
C MET A 1 49.49 17.57 18.76
N LYS A 2 49.02 17.54 17.50
CA LYS A 2 47.73 18.11 17.09
C LYS A 2 46.82 16.94 16.73
N ARG A 3 45.75 16.75 17.48
CA ARG A 3 44.69 15.76 17.19
C ARG A 3 43.75 16.40 16.16
N ILE A 4 43.66 15.80 14.97
CA ILE A 4 42.67 16.15 13.95
C ILE A 4 41.43 15.32 14.26
N LEU A 5 40.33 15.99 14.60
CA LEU A 5 39.01 15.38 14.71
C LEU A 5 38.45 15.24 13.28
N LEU A 6 38.30 14.01 12.81
CA LEU A 6 37.65 13.71 11.54
C LEU A 6 36.14 13.57 11.81
N TYR A 7 35.33 14.53 11.33
CA TYR A 7 33.87 14.42 11.38
C TYR A 7 33.43 13.53 10.22
N PHE A 8 32.90 12.35 10.52
CA PHE A 8 32.17 11.54 9.56
C PHE A 8 30.80 12.19 9.32
N LEU A 9 30.57 12.66 8.09
CA LEU A 9 29.24 13.03 7.61
C LEU A 9 28.45 11.74 7.42
N ILE A 10 27.54 11.43 8.35
CA ILE A 10 26.55 10.38 8.17
C ILE A 10 25.47 10.97 7.25
N VAL A 11 25.55 10.66 5.96
CA VAL A 11 24.43 10.88 5.04
C VAL A 11 23.42 9.77 5.31
N LEU A 12 22.35 10.10 6.02
CA LEU A 12 21.17 9.23 6.10
C LEU A 12 20.51 9.22 4.71
N LEU A 13 20.90 8.27 3.86
CA LEU A 13 20.08 7.91 2.71
C LEU A 13 18.84 7.22 3.25
N THR A 14 17.69 7.87 3.19
CA THR A 14 16.42 7.18 3.33
C THR A 14 16.35 6.16 2.18
N PRO A 15 16.21 4.85 2.45
CA PRO A 15 16.05 3.89 1.38
C PRO A 15 14.79 4.26 0.59
N VAL A 16 14.97 4.58 -0.69
CA VAL A 16 13.84 4.62 -1.62
C VAL A 16 13.46 3.15 -1.81
N LEU A 17 12.34 2.72 -1.23
CA LEU A 17 11.77 1.42 -1.55
C LEU A 17 11.52 1.37 -3.06
N ASN A 18 12.35 0.61 -3.77
CA ASN A 18 12.24 0.39 -5.21
C ASN A 18 11.24 -0.75 -5.50
N GLY A 19 10.13 -0.78 -4.78
CA GLY A 19 9.08 -1.78 -4.96
C GLY A 19 8.34 -1.56 -6.28
N GLN A 20 8.03 -2.64 -6.99
CA GLN A 20 7.13 -2.61 -8.15
C GLN A 20 5.76 -2.07 -7.71
N THR A 21 5.25 -1.02 -8.37
CA THR A 21 3.87 -0.56 -8.15
C THR A 21 2.91 -1.63 -8.66
N ASN A 22 2.17 -2.20 -7.73
CA ASN A 22 1.07 -3.13 -7.93
C ASN A 22 -0.25 -2.34 -8.03
N TYR A 23 -1.24 -2.97 -8.69
CA TYR A 23 -2.56 -2.40 -8.88
C TYR A 23 -3.62 -3.43 -8.48
N PHE A 24 -4.50 -3.04 -7.57
CA PHE A 24 -5.64 -3.82 -7.12
C PHE A 24 -6.93 -3.05 -7.38
N THR A 25 -7.98 -3.77 -7.77
CA THR A 25 -9.31 -3.18 -7.94
C THR A 25 -10.39 -4.19 -7.57
N THR A 26 -11.48 -3.69 -7.00
CA THR A 26 -12.67 -4.46 -6.67
C THR A 26 -13.90 -3.56 -6.76
N GLN A 27 -15.07 -4.16 -6.77
CA GLN A 27 -16.36 -3.47 -6.87
C GLN A 27 -17.23 -3.88 -5.69
N ILE A 28 -18.22 -3.05 -5.36
CA ILE A 28 -19.29 -3.43 -4.44
C ILE A 28 -19.94 -4.73 -4.94
N SER A 29 -20.10 -5.69 -4.06
CA SER A 29 -20.35 -7.10 -4.43
C SER A 29 -21.69 -7.67 -3.95
N SER A 30 -22.43 -6.92 -3.14
CA SER A 30 -23.74 -7.33 -2.60
C SER A 30 -24.53 -6.12 -2.12
N SER A 31 -25.83 -6.28 -1.90
CA SER A 31 -26.71 -5.25 -1.33
C SER A 31 -26.30 -4.84 0.09
N ALA A 32 -25.56 -5.70 0.81
CA ALA A 32 -25.03 -5.38 2.14
C ALA A 32 -23.66 -4.67 2.10
N ASP A 33 -23.18 -4.32 0.91
CA ASP A 33 -21.91 -3.63 0.68
C ASP A 33 -22.07 -2.15 0.34
N ASP A 34 -23.28 -1.67 0.04
CA ASP A 34 -23.62 -0.25 0.03
C ASP A 34 -24.89 0.00 0.83
N ALA A 35 -24.92 1.14 1.52
CA ALA A 35 -26.04 1.46 2.38
C ALA A 35 -26.17 2.96 2.61
N GLU A 36 -27.41 3.39 2.83
CA GLU A 36 -27.76 4.75 3.24
C GLU A 36 -28.32 4.72 4.66
N GLU A 37 -27.81 5.59 5.54
CA GLU A 37 -28.34 5.75 6.89
C GLU A 37 -28.97 7.13 7.06
N ASN A 38 -30.23 7.20 7.45
CA ASN A 38 -30.88 8.45 7.80
C ASN A 38 -30.29 9.05 9.09
N LYS A 39 -29.76 10.28 9.02
CA LYS A 39 -29.16 10.96 10.19
C LYS A 39 -30.14 11.25 11.33
N SER A 40 -31.46 11.30 11.06
CA SER A 40 -32.46 11.66 12.08
C SER A 40 -32.84 10.49 12.98
N GLY A 41 -32.93 9.27 12.44
CA GLY A 41 -33.43 8.09 13.16
C GLY A 41 -32.49 6.89 13.12
N GLY A 42 -31.45 6.93 12.29
CA GLY A 42 -30.49 5.85 12.14
C GLY A 42 -30.96 4.76 11.17
N GLU A 43 -32.13 4.90 10.55
CA GLU A 43 -32.69 3.85 9.70
C GLU A 43 -31.76 3.59 8.51
N ILE A 44 -31.49 2.31 8.24
CA ILE A 44 -30.62 1.84 7.17
C ILE A 44 -31.44 1.40 5.96
N ASP A 45 -31.07 1.86 4.77
CA ASP A 45 -31.50 1.31 3.49
C ASP A 45 -30.34 0.53 2.86
N LEU A 46 -30.52 -0.77 2.69
CA LEU A 46 -29.57 -1.70 2.06
C LEU A 46 -29.91 -2.00 0.60
N THR A 47 -31.01 -1.47 0.08
CA THR A 47 -31.56 -1.89 -1.23
C THR A 47 -31.99 -0.70 -2.08
N SER A 48 -31.42 0.47 -1.80
CA SER A 48 -31.72 1.70 -2.52
C SER A 48 -31.44 1.53 -4.02
N SER A 49 -32.25 2.18 -4.86
CA SER A 49 -32.07 2.19 -6.31
C SER A 49 -30.93 3.11 -6.78
N ASP A 50 -30.31 3.82 -5.86
CA ASP A 50 -29.24 4.77 -6.10
C ASP A 50 -28.46 4.98 -4.80
N ILE A 51 -27.24 5.50 -4.92
CA ILE A 51 -26.50 6.04 -3.79
C ILE A 51 -26.62 7.55 -3.86
N GLU A 52 -27.50 8.07 -3.02
CA GLU A 52 -27.83 9.47 -2.89
C GLU A 52 -26.84 10.16 -1.96
N MET A 53 -25.71 10.58 -2.51
CA MET A 53 -24.61 11.04 -1.68
C MET A 53 -25.01 12.26 -0.82
N CYS A 54 -25.03 12.04 0.49
CA CYS A 54 -25.23 13.01 1.58
C CYS A 54 -26.65 13.55 1.78
N TYR A 55 -27.43 13.71 0.72
CA TYR A 55 -28.80 14.21 0.79
C TYR A 55 -29.69 13.50 -0.23
N ASP A 56 -30.73 12.85 0.26
CA ASP A 56 -31.80 12.29 -0.55
C ASP A 56 -32.95 13.30 -0.59
N SER A 57 -33.31 13.73 -1.80
CA SER A 57 -34.39 14.68 -1.99
C SER A 57 -35.70 13.98 -2.33
N GLY A 58 -36.60 13.89 -1.36
CA GLY A 58 -37.99 13.51 -1.60
C GLY A 58 -38.78 14.49 -2.49
N VAL A 59 -39.93 14.03 -2.98
CA VAL A 59 -40.78 14.77 -3.93
C VAL A 59 -41.29 16.07 -3.30
N LEU A 60 -41.00 17.22 -3.94
CA LEU A 60 -41.34 18.55 -3.42
C LEU A 60 -40.76 18.83 -2.02
N GLY A 61 -39.65 18.18 -1.65
CA GLY A 61 -39.02 18.30 -0.33
C GLY A 61 -39.69 17.48 0.77
N ILE A 62 -40.75 16.72 0.46
CA ILE A 62 -41.40 15.83 1.41
C ILE A 62 -40.64 14.50 1.41
N GLY A 63 -40.11 14.11 2.56
CA GLY A 63 -39.31 12.89 2.72
C GLY A 63 -37.82 13.09 2.49
N SER A 64 -37.35 14.33 2.30
CA SER A 64 -35.92 14.58 2.18
C SER A 64 -35.17 14.30 3.48
N LYS A 65 -34.00 13.67 3.37
CA LYS A 65 -33.16 13.29 4.52
C LYS A 65 -31.70 13.56 4.25
N ASN A 66 -30.99 14.06 5.28
CA ASN A 66 -29.53 14.00 5.32
C ASN A 66 -29.13 12.59 5.71
N GLN A 67 -28.05 12.10 5.12
CA GLN A 67 -27.68 10.70 5.28
C GLN A 67 -26.18 10.51 5.52
N TRP A 68 -25.85 9.37 6.10
CA TRP A 68 -24.53 8.76 5.94
C TRP A 68 -24.58 7.75 4.80
N ILE A 69 -23.47 7.63 4.08
CA ILE A 69 -23.30 6.60 3.06
C ILE A 69 -22.22 5.64 3.51
N GLY A 70 -22.49 4.35 3.41
CA GLY A 70 -21.53 3.29 3.61
C GLY A 70 -21.18 2.63 2.28
N LEU A 71 -19.88 2.51 1.97
CA LEU A 71 -19.37 1.82 0.78
C LEU A 71 -18.31 0.81 1.20
N ARG A 72 -18.68 -0.46 1.23
CA ARG A 72 -17.84 -1.59 1.67
C ARG A 72 -17.31 -2.36 0.47
N PHE A 73 -16.04 -2.70 0.55
CA PHE A 73 -15.32 -3.47 -0.45
C PHE A 73 -14.71 -4.71 0.22
N THR A 74 -14.96 -5.87 -0.37
CA THR A 74 -14.54 -7.17 0.19
C THR A 74 -13.31 -7.73 -0.50
N ASN A 75 -12.69 -8.74 0.12
CA ASN A 75 -11.57 -9.50 -0.44
C ASN A 75 -10.41 -8.59 -0.87
N ILE A 76 -10.04 -7.61 -0.02
CA ILE A 76 -8.96 -6.68 -0.34
C ILE A 76 -7.62 -7.41 -0.27
N ASP A 77 -7.10 -7.82 -1.42
CA ASP A 77 -5.84 -8.55 -1.54
C ASP A 77 -4.65 -7.59 -1.52
N ILE A 78 -4.46 -6.94 -0.38
CA ILE A 78 -3.37 -6.00 -0.10
C ILE A 78 -2.76 -6.37 1.25
N PRO A 79 -1.44 -6.64 1.29
CA PRO A 79 -0.80 -7.08 2.52
C PRO A 79 -0.79 -6.00 3.58
N LYS A 80 -0.68 -6.45 4.83
CA LYS A 80 -0.53 -5.56 5.97
C LYS A 80 0.64 -4.61 5.77
N ASP A 81 0.44 -3.35 6.15
CA ASP A 81 1.42 -2.28 6.13
C ASP A 81 1.94 -1.87 4.74
N ALA A 82 1.41 -2.41 3.63
CA ALA A 82 1.80 -2.05 2.26
C ALA A 82 1.93 -0.53 2.06
N TYR A 83 2.92 -0.11 1.28
CA TYR A 83 3.06 1.30 0.93
C TYR A 83 1.97 1.67 -0.08
N ILE A 84 1.09 2.60 0.26
CA ILE A 84 -0.02 3.01 -0.59
C ILE A 84 0.40 4.25 -1.40
N ASP A 85 0.44 4.11 -2.73
CA ASP A 85 0.75 5.21 -3.65
C ASP A 85 -0.51 6.04 -3.96
N SER A 86 -1.65 5.38 -4.22
CA SER A 86 -2.94 6.04 -4.51
C SER A 86 -4.11 5.11 -4.22
N VAL A 87 -5.20 5.66 -3.66
CA VAL A 87 -6.49 4.97 -3.50
C VAL A 87 -7.59 5.92 -3.93
N PHE A 88 -8.53 5.47 -4.75
CA PHE A 88 -9.69 6.29 -5.11
C PHE A 88 -10.89 5.41 -5.45
N LEU A 89 -12.06 6.01 -5.41
CA LEU A 89 -13.31 5.41 -5.84
C LEU A 89 -13.71 5.97 -7.21
N GLN A 90 -14.15 5.09 -8.10
CA GLN A 90 -14.79 5.46 -9.35
C GLN A 90 -16.30 5.21 -9.24
N PHE A 91 -17.08 6.24 -9.48
CA PHE A 91 -18.54 6.18 -9.50
C PHE A 91 -19.08 6.19 -10.93
N THR A 92 -20.34 5.75 -11.09
CA THR A 92 -21.12 5.87 -12.33
C THR A 92 -22.37 6.68 -12.02
N VAL A 93 -22.64 7.73 -12.81
CA VAL A 93 -23.78 8.63 -12.58
C VAL A 93 -25.10 7.90 -12.84
N LYS A 94 -26.00 7.87 -11.85
CA LYS A 94 -27.36 7.32 -12.01
C LYS A 94 -28.38 8.38 -12.43
N SER A 95 -28.24 9.61 -11.96
CA SER A 95 -29.07 10.72 -12.37
C SER A 95 -28.28 12.02 -12.40
N SER A 96 -28.70 12.94 -13.26
CA SER A 96 -28.04 14.23 -13.41
C SER A 96 -28.31 15.11 -12.19
N ASP A 97 -27.26 15.71 -11.64
CA ASP A 97 -27.33 16.64 -10.52
C ASP A 97 -26.23 17.71 -10.66
N ASP A 98 -26.62 18.97 -10.52
CA ASP A 98 -25.76 20.14 -10.69
C ASP A 98 -25.70 21.04 -9.45
N ASP A 99 -26.39 20.69 -8.37
CA ASP A 99 -26.33 21.45 -7.12
C ASP A 99 -24.92 21.34 -6.50
N PRO A 100 -24.39 22.38 -5.83
CA PRO A 100 -23.09 22.27 -5.18
C PRO A 100 -23.04 21.15 -4.14
N ALA A 101 -22.10 20.21 -4.31
CA ALA A 101 -21.93 19.09 -3.40
C ALA A 101 -20.52 19.05 -2.79
N ILE A 102 -20.46 18.86 -1.48
CA ILE A 102 -19.22 18.66 -0.72
C ILE A 102 -19.41 17.43 0.15
N ILE A 103 -18.56 16.43 -0.08
CA ILE A 103 -18.59 15.16 0.62
C ILE A 103 -17.30 15.02 1.42
N GLN A 104 -17.41 14.58 2.66
CA GLN A 104 -16.29 14.19 3.51
C GLN A 104 -16.29 12.67 3.67
N PHE A 105 -15.18 12.05 3.32
CA PHE A 105 -14.96 10.62 3.47
C PHE A 105 -14.08 10.31 4.67
N TYR A 106 -14.46 9.24 5.36
CA TYR A 106 -13.71 8.54 6.39
C TYR A 106 -13.60 7.07 6.00
N GLY A 107 -12.79 6.32 6.74
CA GLY A 107 -12.83 4.87 6.74
C GLY A 107 -13.47 4.34 8.02
N ASP A 108 -14.08 3.16 7.96
CA ASP A 108 -14.32 2.35 9.15
C ASP A 108 -12.97 1.84 9.67
N LYS A 109 -12.53 2.33 10.83
CA LYS A 109 -11.25 2.01 11.47
C LYS A 109 -11.32 0.65 12.16
N PHE A 110 -11.72 -0.36 11.39
CA PHE A 110 -11.80 -1.75 11.80
C PHE A 110 -11.07 -2.63 10.78
N PHE A 111 -10.31 -3.59 11.28
CA PHE A 111 -9.38 -4.38 10.46
C PHE A 111 -10.08 -5.29 9.45
N ASN A 112 -11.35 -5.65 9.68
CA ASN A 112 -12.17 -6.41 8.74
C ASN A 112 -13.62 -5.93 8.84
N SER A 113 -13.95 -4.90 8.08
CA SER A 113 -15.23 -4.21 8.20
C SER A 113 -16.41 -5.16 7.95
N PRO A 114 -17.37 -5.28 8.89
CA PRO A 114 -18.53 -6.14 8.71
C PRO A 114 -19.47 -5.59 7.63
N ALA A 115 -20.23 -6.48 7.00
CA ALA A 115 -21.31 -6.10 6.10
C ALA A 115 -22.32 -5.19 6.81
N PHE A 116 -22.99 -4.32 6.06
CA PHE A 116 -24.07 -3.52 6.61
C PHE A 116 -25.27 -4.41 7.00
N SER A 117 -26.02 -3.97 8.02
CA SER A 117 -27.26 -4.61 8.45
C SER A 117 -28.32 -3.53 8.62
N ASP A 118 -29.58 -3.95 8.72
CA ASP A 118 -30.75 -3.10 8.95
C ASP A 118 -30.87 -2.57 10.41
N LEU A 119 -29.79 -2.63 11.18
CA LEU A 119 -29.78 -2.12 12.55
C LEU A 119 -29.60 -0.62 12.52
N ASP A 120 -30.42 0.11 13.28
CA ASP A 120 -30.29 1.57 13.35
C ASP A 120 -28.86 1.98 13.74
N PHE A 121 -28.35 3.01 13.07
CA PHE A 121 -27.02 3.57 13.27
C PHE A 121 -25.84 2.66 12.86
N ASN A 122 -26.08 1.64 12.01
CA ASN A 122 -25.03 0.70 11.59
C ASN A 122 -23.82 1.35 10.89
N ILE A 123 -23.99 2.50 10.25
CA ILE A 123 -22.92 3.27 9.60
C ILE A 123 -22.35 4.29 10.58
N SER A 124 -23.18 5.15 11.17
CA SER A 124 -22.73 6.29 11.97
C SER A 124 -22.10 5.90 13.31
N ALA A 125 -22.43 4.73 13.85
CA ALA A 125 -21.82 4.21 15.07
C ALA A 125 -20.43 3.58 14.85
N ARG A 126 -20.01 3.38 13.59
CA ARG A 126 -18.68 2.81 13.29
C ARG A 126 -17.58 3.76 13.72
N THR A 127 -16.49 3.20 14.24
CA THR A 127 -15.32 4.00 14.60
C THR A 127 -14.66 4.48 13.31
N ARG A 128 -14.45 5.78 13.18
CA ARG A 128 -13.87 6.38 11.97
C ARG A 128 -12.35 6.46 12.05
N THR A 129 -11.70 6.47 10.89
CA THR A 129 -10.30 6.87 10.76
C THR A 129 -10.10 8.30 11.26
N ASP A 130 -8.90 8.61 11.74
CA ASP A 130 -8.57 9.99 12.16
C ASP A 130 -8.39 10.88 10.93
N THR A 131 -7.84 10.33 9.86
CA THR A 131 -7.76 10.93 8.54
C THR A 131 -9.14 10.95 7.88
N SER A 132 -9.46 12.08 7.26
CA SER A 132 -10.61 12.23 6.38
C SER A 132 -10.22 13.03 5.14
N VAL A 133 -11.02 12.92 4.07
CA VAL A 133 -10.77 13.60 2.80
C VAL A 133 -12.03 14.29 2.33
N TYR A 134 -11.92 15.58 1.98
CA TYR A 134 -13.00 16.33 1.35
C TYR A 134 -12.98 16.17 -0.17
N TRP A 135 -14.16 16.02 -0.75
CA TRP A 135 -14.42 16.03 -2.18
C TRP A 135 -15.45 17.10 -2.51
N THR A 136 -15.01 18.16 -3.18
CA THR A 136 -15.92 19.10 -3.84
C THR A 136 -16.30 18.49 -5.18
N VAL A 137 -17.53 18.01 -5.30
CA VAL A 137 -17.95 17.20 -6.45
C VAL A 137 -18.41 18.11 -7.58
N SER A 138 -17.81 17.95 -8.76
CA SER A 138 -18.27 18.63 -9.97
C SER A 138 -19.68 18.18 -10.36
N ASN A 139 -20.32 18.95 -11.23
CA ASN A 139 -21.65 18.62 -11.74
C ASN A 139 -21.63 17.29 -12.51
N TRP A 140 -22.65 16.48 -12.33
CA TRP A 140 -22.87 15.23 -13.06
C TRP A 140 -24.02 15.46 -14.02
N ASN A 141 -23.71 15.68 -15.30
CA ASN A 141 -24.70 16.19 -16.25
C ASN A 141 -25.41 15.10 -17.04
N ASN A 142 -24.80 13.92 -17.17
CA ASN A 142 -25.36 12.83 -17.96
C ASN A 142 -25.31 11.52 -17.16
N GLU A 143 -26.42 10.77 -17.20
CA GLU A 143 -26.49 9.39 -16.72
C GLU A 143 -25.44 8.53 -17.45
N ASP A 144 -24.93 7.51 -16.75
CA ASP A 144 -23.88 6.59 -17.20
C ASP A 144 -22.48 7.20 -17.37
N GLU A 145 -22.26 8.48 -17.05
CA GLU A 145 -20.91 9.02 -16.98
C GLU A 145 -20.09 8.33 -15.88
N SER A 146 -18.86 7.94 -16.21
CA SER A 146 -17.89 7.35 -15.28
C SER A 146 -16.49 7.78 -15.67
N GLY A 147 -16.24 9.09 -15.60
CA GLY A 147 -14.95 9.70 -15.95
C GLY A 147 -14.27 10.36 -14.76
N HIS A 148 -13.28 11.20 -15.05
CA HIS A 148 -12.49 11.92 -14.05
C HIS A 148 -13.31 12.81 -13.09
N LEU A 149 -14.50 13.28 -13.49
CA LEU A 149 -15.39 14.07 -12.63
C LEU A 149 -16.19 13.20 -11.65
N GLN A 150 -16.26 11.90 -11.90
CA GLN A 150 -16.87 10.86 -11.05
C GLN A 150 -15.81 10.06 -10.30
N THR A 151 -14.55 10.47 -10.36
CA THR A 151 -13.45 9.88 -9.59
C THR A 151 -13.25 10.68 -8.30
N SER A 152 -13.20 9.99 -7.16
CA SER A 152 -12.93 10.64 -5.88
C SER A 152 -11.49 11.17 -5.80
N PRO A 153 -11.18 12.06 -4.83
CA PRO A 153 -9.81 12.37 -4.46
C PRO A 153 -9.09 11.14 -3.89
N ASN A 154 -7.78 11.29 -3.66
CA ASN A 154 -6.94 10.22 -3.14
C ASN A 154 -7.22 9.94 -1.64
N PHE A 155 -7.57 8.69 -1.32
CA PHE A 155 -7.88 8.18 0.01
C PHE A 155 -6.73 7.40 0.66
N SER A 156 -5.50 7.50 0.14
CA SER A 156 -4.34 6.75 0.65
C SER A 156 -4.15 6.86 2.16
N GLY A 157 -4.39 8.04 2.75
CA GLY A 157 -4.28 8.24 4.20
C GLY A 157 -5.32 7.46 5.01
N ILE A 158 -6.59 7.49 4.56
CA ILE A 158 -7.68 6.70 5.15
C ILE A 158 -7.36 5.22 5.06
N PHE A 159 -7.03 4.75 3.86
CA PHE A 159 -6.78 3.33 3.58
C PHE A 159 -5.58 2.80 4.38
N LYS A 160 -4.51 3.61 4.50
CA LYS A 160 -3.33 3.31 5.29
C LYS A 160 -3.67 3.05 6.76
N GLU A 161 -4.50 3.88 7.39
CA GLU A 161 -4.90 3.66 8.79
C GLU A 161 -5.59 2.31 9.03
N ILE A 162 -6.35 1.83 8.04
CA ILE A 162 -7.07 0.55 8.12
C ILE A 162 -6.11 -0.62 7.96
N ILE A 163 -5.28 -0.61 6.91
CA ILE A 163 -4.35 -1.74 6.67
C ILE A 163 -3.20 -1.79 7.69
N GLN A 164 -2.99 -0.72 8.45
CA GLN A 164 -2.03 -0.68 9.55
C GLN A 164 -2.59 -1.18 10.88
N GLN A 165 -3.89 -1.50 10.96
CA GLN A 165 -4.47 -2.14 12.16
C GLN A 165 -3.76 -3.46 12.47
N GLN A 166 -3.60 -3.76 13.77
CA GLN A 166 -2.81 -4.91 14.24
C GLN A 166 -3.31 -6.25 13.70
N LEU A 167 -4.63 -6.38 13.54
CA LEU A 167 -5.31 -7.60 13.08
C LEU A 167 -5.65 -7.57 11.58
N TRP A 168 -5.11 -6.61 10.81
CA TRP A 168 -5.30 -6.60 9.37
C TRP A 168 -4.66 -7.83 8.72
N GLN A 169 -5.39 -8.45 7.79
CA GLN A 169 -4.95 -9.57 6.97
C GLN A 169 -5.39 -9.33 5.52
N SER A 170 -4.59 -9.79 4.55
CA SER A 170 -5.01 -9.77 3.15
C SER A 170 -6.32 -10.56 2.98
N GLY A 171 -7.24 -10.05 2.19
CA GLY A 171 -8.60 -10.58 2.03
C GLY A 171 -9.63 -9.98 2.99
N ASN A 172 -9.21 -9.17 3.98
CA ASN A 172 -10.15 -8.43 4.83
C ASN A 172 -10.94 -7.38 4.02
N SER A 173 -12.01 -6.87 4.62
CA SER A 173 -12.88 -5.86 4.01
C SER A 173 -12.60 -4.46 4.52
N VAL A 174 -12.79 -3.47 3.65
CA VAL A 174 -12.63 -2.02 3.94
C VAL A 174 -13.95 -1.32 3.66
N THR A 175 -14.33 -0.38 4.53
CA THR A 175 -15.50 0.47 4.32
C THR A 175 -15.09 1.93 4.30
N PHE A 176 -15.58 2.67 3.32
CA PHE A 176 -15.59 4.13 3.31
C PHE A 176 -16.94 4.64 3.79
N ILE A 177 -16.90 5.64 4.66
CA ILE A 177 -18.08 6.28 5.25
C ILE A 177 -18.11 7.72 4.75
N ALA A 178 -19.21 8.14 4.15
CA ALA A 178 -19.37 9.47 3.60
C ALA A 178 -20.48 10.24 4.30
N GLU A 179 -20.26 11.55 4.47
CA GLU A 179 -21.29 12.52 4.84
C GLU A 179 -20.99 13.87 4.19
N GLY A 180 -21.93 14.81 4.24
CA GLY A 180 -21.69 16.12 3.68
C GLY A 180 -22.97 16.88 3.38
N SER A 181 -22.93 17.65 2.30
CA SER A 181 -24.04 18.48 1.82
C SER A 181 -24.13 18.45 0.30
N GLY A 182 -25.32 18.75 -0.22
CA GLY A 182 -25.63 18.59 -1.64
C GLY A 182 -25.94 17.14 -2.00
N ARG A 183 -26.20 16.87 -3.27
CA ARG A 183 -26.60 15.54 -3.77
C ARG A 183 -25.77 15.17 -5.00
N ARG A 184 -25.33 13.92 -5.05
CA ARG A 184 -24.85 13.27 -6.28
C ARG A 184 -25.38 11.86 -6.27
N SER A 185 -26.08 11.48 -7.33
CA SER A 185 -26.75 10.19 -7.45
C SER A 185 -25.86 9.23 -8.25
N ALA A 186 -25.29 8.23 -7.59
CA ALA A 186 -24.52 7.17 -8.23
C ALA A 186 -25.33 5.87 -8.32
N PHE A 187 -24.97 4.98 -9.23
CA PHE A 187 -25.56 3.63 -9.25
C PHE A 187 -25.21 2.87 -7.96
N SER A 188 -26.23 2.31 -7.30
CA SER A 188 -26.08 1.31 -6.25
C SER A 188 -25.89 -0.09 -6.84
N TYR A 189 -25.49 -1.04 -5.99
CA TYR A 189 -25.42 -2.45 -6.35
C TYR A 189 -26.78 -3.00 -6.81
N ASP A 190 -27.86 -2.68 -6.09
CA ASP A 190 -29.21 -3.21 -6.36
C ASP A 190 -29.85 -2.63 -7.63
N ASN A 191 -29.42 -1.45 -8.07
CA ASN A 191 -29.86 -0.91 -9.36
C ASN A 191 -29.17 -1.60 -10.54
N ASP A 192 -27.84 -1.56 -10.56
CA ASP A 192 -27.02 -2.21 -11.57
C ASP A 192 -25.64 -2.53 -10.98
N SER A 193 -25.46 -3.79 -10.60
CA SER A 193 -24.23 -4.29 -9.99
C SER A 193 -22.99 -4.11 -10.88
N GLN A 194 -23.14 -3.95 -12.20
CA GLN A 194 -22.01 -3.68 -13.09
C GLN A 194 -21.55 -2.22 -13.02
N LYS A 195 -22.42 -1.31 -12.56
CA LYS A 195 -22.18 0.14 -12.46
C LYS A 195 -21.91 0.65 -11.05
N ALA A 196 -22.08 -0.20 -10.04
CA ALA A 196 -21.78 0.09 -8.63
C ALA A 196 -20.35 0.63 -8.44
N ALA A 197 -20.08 1.35 -7.35
CA ALA A 197 -18.78 2.00 -7.17
C ALA A 197 -17.61 0.99 -7.17
N ARG A 198 -16.47 1.41 -7.74
CA ARG A 198 -15.24 0.61 -7.79
C ARG A 198 -14.14 1.24 -6.98
N LEU A 199 -13.43 0.41 -6.23
CA LEU A 199 -12.21 0.77 -5.52
C LEU A 199 -11.01 0.49 -6.42
N HIS A 200 -10.10 1.47 -6.48
CA HIS A 200 -8.83 1.37 -7.17
C HIS A 200 -7.70 1.65 -6.18
N VAL A 201 -6.70 0.78 -6.13
CA VAL A 201 -5.55 0.90 -5.23
C VAL A 201 -4.26 0.66 -6.00
N TYR A 202 -3.38 1.64 -5.98
CA TYR A 202 -1.99 1.52 -6.38
C TYR A 202 -1.14 1.42 -5.12
N TYR A 203 -0.41 0.34 -4.98
CA TYR A 203 0.39 0.06 -3.79
C TYR A 203 1.70 -0.60 -4.16
N ARG A 204 2.65 -0.57 -3.24
CA ARG A 204 3.87 -1.34 -3.29
C ARG A 204 3.87 -2.22 -2.07
N GLU A 205 4.16 -3.49 -2.27
CA GLU A 205 4.38 -4.36 -1.13
C GLU A 205 5.54 -3.81 -0.34
N ASN A 206 5.38 -3.75 0.99
CA ASN A 206 6.55 -3.71 1.82
C ASN A 206 7.20 -5.05 1.60
N ASP A 207 8.31 -5.07 0.88
CA ASP A 207 9.22 -6.21 0.91
C ASP A 207 9.71 -6.37 2.35
N ALA A 208 8.89 -6.99 3.19
CA ALA A 208 9.28 -7.46 4.52
C ALA A 208 10.27 -8.63 4.41
N SER A 209 10.56 -9.09 3.19
CA SER A 209 11.72 -9.91 2.83
C SER A 209 13.03 -9.11 2.69
N LEU A 210 12.98 -7.77 2.76
CA LEU A 210 14.14 -6.89 2.73
C LEU A 210 14.29 -6.18 4.07
N ALA A 211 14.65 -6.93 5.11
CA ALA A 211 15.32 -6.33 6.26
C ALA A 211 16.68 -5.78 5.79
N VAL A 212 16.69 -4.55 5.28
CA VAL A 212 17.88 -3.76 4.91
C VAL A 212 18.78 -3.43 6.12
N ASN A 213 18.52 -4.00 7.31
CA ASN A 213 19.32 -3.80 8.51
C ASN A 213 20.32 -4.93 8.84
N GLU A 214 20.40 -6.04 8.08
CA GLU A 214 21.42 -7.09 8.34
C GLU A 214 22.59 -7.09 7.32
N LEU A 215 22.49 -6.34 6.22
CA LEU A 215 23.42 -6.45 5.08
C LEU A 215 24.66 -5.54 5.17
N GLU A 216 24.69 -4.53 6.04
CA GLU A 216 25.93 -3.77 6.28
C GLU A 216 27.01 -4.60 7.00
N ASN A 217 26.61 -5.67 7.69
CA ASN A 217 27.48 -6.48 8.56
C ASN A 217 28.01 -7.76 7.92
N VAL A 218 27.82 -8.01 6.62
CA VAL A 218 28.45 -9.18 5.98
C VAL A 218 29.96 -9.10 6.13
N GLU A 219 30.51 -9.98 6.97
CA GLU A 219 31.92 -10.00 7.30
C GLU A 219 32.70 -10.71 6.20
N VAL A 220 33.73 -10.02 5.68
CA VAL A 220 34.72 -10.59 4.77
C VAL A 220 36.05 -10.61 5.50
N TYR A 221 36.53 -11.80 5.85
CA TYR A 221 37.68 -11.95 6.75
C TYR A 221 38.51 -13.22 6.46
N PRO A 222 39.79 -13.28 6.85
CA PRO A 222 40.59 -12.12 7.25
C PRO A 222 40.73 -11.14 6.08
N ASN A 223 40.82 -9.86 6.39
CA ASN A 223 41.09 -8.83 5.39
C ASN A 223 42.00 -7.77 6.02
N PRO A 224 43.31 -7.74 5.71
CA PRO A 224 43.95 -8.46 4.60
C PRO A 224 43.99 -9.99 4.73
N TYR A 225 44.02 -10.72 3.62
CA TYR A 225 44.15 -12.18 3.55
C TYR A 225 45.49 -12.63 2.96
N ASN A 226 45.82 -13.92 3.10
CA ASN A 226 46.99 -14.52 2.44
C ASN A 226 46.53 -15.64 1.48
N GLU A 227 46.08 -16.77 2.03
CA GLU A 227 45.60 -17.91 1.23
C GLU A 227 44.07 -18.04 1.27
N ASN A 228 43.48 -17.86 2.46
CA ASN A 228 42.04 -18.02 2.67
C ASN A 228 41.38 -16.67 2.93
N ILE A 229 40.23 -16.46 2.28
CA ILE A 229 39.32 -15.35 2.55
C ILE A 229 37.92 -15.93 2.65
N PHE A 230 37.22 -15.58 3.71
CA PHE A 230 35.89 -16.05 4.02
C PHE A 230 34.87 -14.95 3.82
N VAL A 231 33.71 -15.35 3.29
CA VAL A 231 32.50 -14.53 3.27
C VAL A 231 31.51 -15.19 4.23
N ASN A 232 31.10 -14.45 5.26
CA ASN A 232 30.11 -14.92 6.22
C ASN A 232 28.70 -14.53 5.78
N LEU A 233 27.94 -15.48 5.23
CA LEU A 233 26.54 -15.30 4.83
C LEU A 233 25.58 -15.92 5.84
N SER A 234 26.05 -16.28 7.04
CA SER A 234 25.24 -16.98 8.04
C SER A 234 24.03 -16.20 8.52
N ASP A 235 24.09 -14.87 8.53
CA ASP A 235 22.97 -14.02 8.95
C ASP A 235 21.95 -13.80 7.82
N ILE A 236 22.27 -14.19 6.59
CA ILE A 236 21.33 -14.11 5.46
C ILE A 236 20.37 -15.30 5.53
N ASN A 237 19.21 -15.06 6.12
CA ASN A 237 18.14 -16.06 6.32
C ASN A 237 17.28 -16.23 5.05
N THR A 238 17.89 -16.65 3.94
CA THR A 238 17.18 -17.02 2.70
C THR A 238 17.65 -18.39 2.21
N ASN A 239 16.80 -19.08 1.42
CA ASN A 239 17.20 -20.29 0.71
C ASN A 239 17.79 -19.99 -0.67
N GLU A 240 18.16 -18.72 -0.91
CA GLU A 240 18.59 -18.25 -2.21
C GLU A 240 20.13 -18.19 -2.30
N GLU A 241 20.62 -18.25 -3.53
CA GLU A 241 22.03 -18.06 -3.80
C GLU A 241 22.39 -16.57 -3.84
N VAL A 242 23.53 -16.24 -3.26
CA VAL A 242 24.18 -14.93 -3.33
C VAL A 242 25.31 -15.00 -4.34
N GLU A 243 25.26 -14.13 -5.35
CA GLU A 243 26.32 -13.99 -6.33
C GLU A 243 27.49 -13.20 -5.73
N VAL A 244 28.67 -13.79 -5.73
CA VAL A 244 29.92 -13.15 -5.33
C VAL A 244 30.74 -12.86 -6.57
N LYS A 245 31.04 -11.59 -6.82
CA LYS A 245 31.96 -11.16 -7.88
C LYS A 245 33.12 -10.39 -7.27
N ILE A 246 34.31 -10.53 -7.85
CA ILE A 246 35.48 -9.75 -7.44
C ILE A 246 36.08 -9.10 -8.67
N TYR A 247 36.35 -7.81 -8.57
CA TYR A 247 36.96 -7.00 -9.62
C TYR A 247 38.33 -6.50 -9.20
N ALA A 248 39.28 -6.51 -10.12
CA ALA A 248 40.56 -5.81 -9.97
C ALA A 248 40.35 -4.27 -10.03
N PRO A 249 41.33 -3.44 -9.64
CA PRO A 249 41.16 -1.99 -9.58
C PRO A 249 40.94 -1.31 -10.94
N ASP A 250 41.30 -2.01 -12.03
CA ASP A 250 41.03 -1.61 -13.41
C ASP A 250 39.61 -1.98 -13.90
N GLY A 251 38.78 -2.58 -13.03
CA GLY A 251 37.42 -2.99 -13.32
C GLY A 251 37.30 -4.37 -13.97
N ARG A 252 38.40 -5.10 -14.19
CA ARG A 252 38.36 -6.46 -14.73
C ARG A 252 37.79 -7.45 -13.71
N LEU A 253 36.81 -8.26 -14.10
CA LEU A 253 36.28 -9.36 -13.29
C LEU A 253 37.35 -10.45 -13.13
N VAL A 254 37.69 -10.80 -11.89
CA VAL A 254 38.71 -11.82 -11.56
C VAL A 254 38.14 -13.06 -10.88
N PHE A 255 36.92 -12.99 -10.33
CA PHE A 255 36.24 -14.13 -9.72
C PHE A 255 34.73 -13.93 -9.75
N SER A 256 33.99 -15.02 -9.93
CA SER A 256 32.52 -15.04 -9.90
C SER A 256 32.04 -16.40 -9.41
N GLN A 257 31.17 -16.42 -8.40
CA GLN A 257 30.62 -17.67 -7.86
C GLN A 257 29.26 -17.41 -7.19
N SER A 258 28.28 -18.30 -7.42
CA SER A 258 27.06 -18.35 -6.63
C SER A 258 27.29 -19.17 -5.36
N LEU A 259 26.95 -18.61 -4.20
CA LEU A 259 27.10 -19.22 -2.89
C LEU A 259 25.77 -19.30 -2.17
N LEU A 260 25.53 -20.38 -1.43
CA LEU A 260 24.31 -20.51 -0.64
C LEU A 260 24.35 -19.59 0.58
N ALA A 261 23.23 -18.92 0.87
CA ALA A 261 23.07 -18.17 2.11
C ALA A 261 23.00 -19.08 3.35
N GLY A 262 22.99 -18.50 4.56
CA GLY A 262 22.88 -19.22 5.83
C GLY A 262 24.16 -19.93 6.30
N GLN A 263 25.27 -19.79 5.57
CA GLN A 263 26.54 -20.39 5.96
C GLN A 263 27.76 -19.54 5.59
N LYS A 264 28.92 -19.98 6.09
CA LYS A 264 30.22 -19.36 5.81
C LYS A 264 30.91 -20.10 4.66
N HIS A 265 31.51 -19.34 3.74
CA HIS A 265 32.23 -19.87 2.59
C HIS A 265 33.68 -19.39 2.57
N ASN A 266 34.63 -20.29 2.29
CA ASN A 266 36.00 -19.93 1.94
C ASN A 266 36.10 -19.80 0.42
N LEU A 267 36.51 -18.64 -0.10
CA LEU A 267 36.56 -18.45 -1.55
C LEU A 267 37.66 -19.30 -2.22
N ALA A 268 38.71 -19.69 -1.48
CA ALA A 268 39.76 -20.57 -2.00
C ALA A 268 39.23 -21.97 -2.38
N ASP A 269 38.18 -22.45 -1.70
CA ASP A 269 37.52 -23.74 -2.01
C ASP A 269 36.84 -23.72 -3.39
N TYR A 270 36.61 -22.51 -3.94
CA TYR A 270 36.04 -22.27 -5.26
C TYR A 270 37.09 -21.80 -6.28
N GLY A 271 38.39 -21.92 -5.96
CA GLY A 271 39.48 -21.57 -6.87
C GLY A 271 39.84 -20.08 -6.92
N PHE A 272 39.43 -19.28 -5.94
CA PHE A 272 39.89 -17.90 -5.81
C PHE A 272 41.35 -17.83 -5.33
N ASP A 273 42.24 -17.18 -6.09
CA ASP A 273 43.66 -17.04 -5.75
C ASP A 273 44.24 -15.62 -5.99
N TYR A 274 43.38 -14.63 -6.28
CA TYR A 274 43.82 -13.31 -6.71
C TYR A 274 44.71 -12.61 -5.68
N LYS A 275 45.77 -11.94 -6.15
CA LYS A 275 46.72 -11.17 -5.33
C LYS A 275 46.63 -9.68 -5.62
N GLY A 276 46.66 -8.85 -4.59
CA GLY A 276 46.56 -7.40 -4.66
C GLY A 276 45.27 -6.86 -4.04
N ILE A 277 44.82 -5.69 -4.51
CA ILE A 277 43.58 -5.05 -4.06
C ILE A 277 42.44 -5.50 -4.98
N GLY A 278 41.34 -5.96 -4.41
CA GLY A 278 40.11 -6.28 -5.14
C GLY A 278 38.89 -5.58 -4.56
N PHE A 279 37.85 -5.47 -5.36
CA PHE A 279 36.52 -5.03 -4.95
C PHE A 279 35.57 -6.21 -5.06
N LEU A 280 35.18 -6.76 -3.91
CA LEU A 280 34.23 -7.86 -3.79
C LEU A 280 32.82 -7.27 -3.74
N THR A 281 31.93 -7.77 -4.58
CA THR A 281 30.50 -7.46 -4.59
C THR A 281 29.70 -8.72 -4.30
N LEU A 282 28.75 -8.62 -3.38
CA LEU A 282 27.77 -9.64 -3.04
C LEU A 282 26.41 -9.16 -3.52
N SER A 283 25.68 -9.94 -4.29
CA SER A 283 24.34 -9.54 -4.75
C SER A 283 23.41 -10.70 -5.03
N ASN A 284 22.12 -10.45 -4.87
CA ASN A 284 21.03 -11.28 -5.38
C ASN A 284 19.90 -10.35 -5.88
N GLN A 285 18.67 -10.86 -6.05
CA GLN A 285 17.53 -10.02 -6.48
C GLN A 285 17.15 -8.96 -5.44
N GLN A 286 17.57 -9.17 -4.19
CA GLN A 286 17.18 -8.42 -3.01
C GLN A 286 18.21 -7.36 -2.58
N PHE A 287 19.51 -7.60 -2.79
CA PHE A 287 20.54 -6.70 -2.29
C PHE A 287 21.81 -6.63 -3.14
N SER A 288 22.63 -5.61 -2.87
CA SER A 288 24.02 -5.52 -3.32
C SER A 288 24.91 -4.86 -2.25
N VAL A 289 26.01 -5.52 -1.89
CA VAL A 289 27.01 -5.03 -0.92
C VAL A 289 28.39 -5.09 -1.55
N SER A 290 29.21 -4.06 -1.33
CA SER A 290 30.60 -4.03 -1.80
C SER A 290 31.59 -3.91 -0.64
N LYS A 291 32.68 -4.68 -0.69
CA LYS A 291 33.79 -4.62 0.27
C LYS A 291 35.11 -4.58 -0.49
N LYS A 292 36.06 -3.76 -0.02
CA LYS A 292 37.44 -3.79 -0.50
C LYS A 292 38.17 -4.96 0.16
N ILE A 293 38.87 -5.79 -0.61
CA ILE A 293 39.71 -6.88 -0.10
C ILE A 293 41.18 -6.63 -0.48
N ILE A 294 42.10 -7.11 0.35
CA ILE A 294 43.55 -6.92 0.17
C ILE A 294 44.26 -8.24 0.44
N SER A 295 44.98 -8.78 -0.55
CA SER A 295 45.94 -9.86 -0.29
C SER A 295 47.29 -9.27 0.13
N HIS A 296 47.90 -9.88 1.14
CA HIS A 296 49.35 -9.82 1.36
C HIS A 296 50.12 -10.72 0.39
#